data_AF-A0A6G8DAS5-F1
#
_entry.id   AF-A0A6G8DAS5-F1
#
_cell.length_a   1.000
_cell.length_b   1.000
_cell.length_c   1.000
_cell.angle_alpha   90.00
_cell.angle_beta   90.00
_cell.angle_gamma   90.00
#
_symmetry.space_group_name_H-M   'P 1'
#
loop_
_entity.id
_entity.type
_entity.pdbx_description
1 polymer ?
#
loop_
_entity_poly.entity_id
_entity_poly.type
_entity_poly.pdbx_seq_one_letter_code
_entity_poly.pdbx_strand_id
1 'polypeptide(L)'
;MKIDDIWKLVLSYQAAVSAVHEISRSDGYPIYPEEISSFMKLLQSPPWVAYEYQPNEISGILASIESATTEEIKWALTAAARSERFCDGSWEQILKNRRLDPVLERLQELHHA
;
A
#
# COMPACT_ATOMS: atom_id res chain seq x y z
N MET A 1 -0.50 0.51 17.43
CA MET A 1 0.51 0.46 16.36
C MET A 1 1.79 1.04 16.92
N LYS A 2 2.94 0.43 16.66
CA LYS A 2 4.24 0.90 17.16
C LYS A 2 4.95 1.69 16.06
N ILE A 3 5.82 2.62 16.46
CA ILE A 3 6.64 3.38 15.51
C ILE A 3 7.53 2.47 14.65
N ASP A 4 8.04 1.38 15.23
CA ASP A 4 8.80 0.35 14.50
C ASP A 4 7.99 -0.31 13.38
N ASP A 5 6.66 -0.46 13.56
CA ASP A 5 5.80 -0.98 12.51
C ASP A 5 5.80 0.00 11.32
N ILE A 6 5.65 1.29 11.58
CA ILE A 6 5.60 2.35 10.56
C ILE A 6 6.92 2.39 9.79
N TRP A 7 8.06 2.34 10.48
CA TRP A 7 9.37 2.27 9.81
C TRP A 7 9.51 1.04 8.93
N LYS A 8 9.08 -0.12 9.43
CA LYS A 8 9.08 -1.36 8.63
C LYS A 8 8.22 -1.22 7.39
N LEU A 9 7.05 -0.59 7.50
CA LEU A 9 6.16 -0.32 6.37
C LEU A 9 6.83 0.57 5.32
N VAL A 10 7.40 1.70 5.75
CA VAL A 10 8.07 2.67 4.86
C VAL A 10 9.28 2.05 4.16
N LEU A 11 10.12 1.32 4.90
CA LEU A 11 11.28 0.63 4.31
C LEU A 11 10.85 -0.45 3.32
N SER A 12 9.82 -1.24 3.67
CA SER A 12 9.28 -2.26 2.76
C SER A 12 8.67 -1.62 1.50
N TYR A 13 8.02 -0.46 1.62
CA TYR A 13 7.50 0.28 0.49
C TYR A 13 8.62 0.79 -0.43
N GLN A 14 9.68 1.38 0.14
CA GLN A 14 10.83 1.87 -0.63
C GLN A 14 11.52 0.74 -1.41
N ALA A 15 11.67 -0.44 -0.79
CA ALA A 15 12.19 -1.63 -1.46
C ALA A 15 11.27 -2.06 -2.61
N ALA A 16 9.95 -2.15 -2.37
CA ALA A 16 8.98 -2.52 -3.38
C ALA A 16 8.97 -1.56 -4.57
N VAL A 17 9.05 -0.24 -4.33
CA VAL A 17 9.11 0.73 -5.42
C VAL A 17 10.42 0.64 -6.20
N SER A 18 11.53 0.41 -5.50
CA SER A 18 12.83 0.21 -6.16
C SER A 18 12.79 -1.01 -7.07
N ALA A 19 12.10 -2.08 -6.68
CA ALA A 19 11.98 -3.32 -7.46
C ALA A 19 10.95 -3.27 -8.62
N VAL A 20 10.24 -2.15 -8.85
CA VAL A 20 9.22 -2.06 -9.93
C VAL A 20 9.80 -2.36 -11.31
N HIS A 21 11.05 -1.98 -11.56
CA HIS A 21 11.73 -2.23 -12.84
C HIS A 21 12.08 -3.70 -13.09
N GLU A 22 11.97 -4.56 -12.06
CA GLU A 22 12.24 -5.99 -12.12
C GLU A 22 10.98 -6.82 -12.40
N ILE A 23 9.81 -6.17 -12.48
CA ILE A 23 8.55 -6.84 -12.83
C ILE A 23 8.68 -7.41 -14.24
N SER A 24 8.47 -8.72 -14.35
CA SER A 24 8.41 -9.43 -15.62
C SER A 24 6.98 -9.86 -15.94
N ARG A 25 6.77 -10.47 -17.12
CA ARG A 25 5.45 -10.96 -17.55
C ARG A 25 5.53 -12.43 -17.93
N SER A 26 4.52 -13.20 -17.55
CA SER A 26 4.25 -14.56 -18.07
C SER A 26 2.79 -14.64 -18.47
N ASP A 27 2.52 -15.08 -19.70
CA ASP A 27 1.17 -15.19 -20.27
C ASP A 27 0.31 -13.91 -20.12
N GLY A 28 0.98 -12.75 -20.16
CA GLY A 28 0.33 -11.43 -19.99
C GLY A 28 0.18 -10.97 -18.54
N TYR A 29 0.41 -11.84 -17.56
CA TYR A 29 0.30 -11.54 -16.13
C TYR A 29 1.62 -11.02 -15.55
N PRO A 30 1.58 -10.04 -14.60
CA PRO A 30 2.78 -9.61 -13.89
C PRO A 30 3.33 -10.73 -13.01
N ILE A 31 4.64 -10.94 -13.10
CA ILE A 31 5.40 -11.68 -12.10
C ILE A 31 6.11 -10.66 -11.22
N TYR A 32 5.66 -10.57 -9.97
CA TYR A 32 6.19 -9.63 -9.01
C TYR A 32 7.45 -10.16 -8.32
N PRO A 33 8.52 -9.34 -8.20
CA PRO A 33 9.65 -9.66 -7.35
C PRO A 33 9.25 -9.80 -5.88
N GLU A 34 10.13 -10.40 -5.07
CA GLU A 34 9.83 -10.74 -3.68
C GLU A 34 9.60 -9.50 -2.82
N GLU A 35 10.25 -8.38 -3.12
CA GLU A 35 10.11 -7.09 -2.42
C GLU A 35 8.67 -6.57 -2.54
N ILE A 36 8.11 -6.61 -3.75
CA ILE A 36 6.72 -6.21 -4.02
C ILE A 36 5.76 -7.18 -3.34
N SER A 37 5.99 -8.48 -3.51
CA SER A 37 5.16 -9.53 -2.90
C SER A 37 5.17 -9.44 -1.37
N SER A 38 6.33 -9.20 -0.77
CA SER A 38 6.52 -9.04 0.68
C SER A 38 5.85 -7.77 1.21
N PHE A 39 5.98 -6.65 0.52
CA PHE A 39 5.28 -5.42 0.87
C PHE A 39 3.76 -5.61 0.85
N MET A 40 3.22 -6.21 -0.21
CA MET A 40 1.77 -6.42 -0.32
C MET A 40 1.26 -7.47 0.68
N LYS A 41 2.08 -8.46 1.06
CA LYS A 41 1.78 -9.39 2.17
C LYS A 41 1.80 -8.66 3.53
N LEU A 42 2.73 -7.73 3.73
CA LEU A 42 2.80 -6.91 4.95
C LEU A 42 1.50 -6.12 5.14
N LEU A 43 0.97 -5.48 4.07
CA LEU A 43 -0.30 -4.76 4.12
C LEU A 43 -1.51 -5.65 4.50
N GLN A 44 -1.42 -6.96 4.22
CA GLN A 44 -2.45 -7.96 4.56
C GLN A 44 -2.31 -8.51 6.00
N SER A 45 -1.35 -8.02 6.78
CA SER A 45 -1.06 -8.48 8.14
C SER A 45 -1.35 -7.39 9.18
N PRO A 46 -1.70 -7.75 10.44
CA PRO A 46 -1.76 -6.77 11.52
C PRO A 46 -0.42 -6.03 11.71
N PRO A 47 -0.42 -4.73 12.04
CA PRO A 47 -1.61 -3.90 12.34
C PRO A 47 -2.26 -3.24 11.11
N TRP A 48 -1.77 -3.50 9.89
CA TRP A 48 -2.13 -2.78 8.67
C TRP A 48 -3.47 -3.16 8.09
N VAL A 49 -3.77 -4.46 8.08
CA VAL A 49 -5.04 -4.95 7.56
C VAL A 49 -6.22 -4.37 8.36
N ALA A 50 -7.22 -3.88 7.64
CA ALA A 50 -8.51 -3.46 8.15
C ALA A 50 -9.59 -4.30 7.46
N TYR A 51 -10.16 -5.27 8.18
CA TYR A 51 -11.19 -6.16 7.61
C TYR A 51 -12.51 -5.44 7.40
N GLU A 52 -12.73 -4.39 8.18
CA GLU A 52 -13.86 -3.48 8.19
C GLU A 52 -13.76 -2.35 7.16
N TYR A 53 -12.71 -2.32 6.33
CA TYR A 53 -12.53 -1.27 5.33
C TYR A 53 -13.74 -1.16 4.39
N GLN A 54 -14.08 0.07 4.00
CA GLN A 54 -15.21 0.34 3.11
C GLN A 54 -14.70 0.67 1.69
N PRO A 55 -14.81 -0.25 0.71
CA PRO A 55 -14.25 -0.04 -0.63
C PRO A 55 -14.77 1.22 -1.34
N ASN A 56 -16.04 1.57 -1.10
CA ASN A 56 -16.70 2.72 -1.73
C ASN A 56 -16.17 4.07 -1.20
N GLU A 57 -15.58 4.08 0.01
CA GLU A 57 -15.06 5.29 0.64
C GLU A 57 -13.62 5.61 0.21
N ILE A 58 -12.90 4.63 -0.36
CA ILE A 58 -11.46 4.75 -0.63
C ILE A 58 -11.13 5.93 -1.55
N SER A 59 -11.95 6.17 -2.58
CA SER A 59 -11.73 7.31 -3.47
C SER A 59 -11.89 8.65 -2.74
N GLY A 60 -12.83 8.75 -1.80
CA GLY A 60 -13.02 9.95 -0.98
C GLY A 60 -11.84 10.15 -0.03
N ILE A 61 -11.46 9.10 0.68
CA ILE A 61 -10.30 9.10 1.59
C ILE A 61 -9.02 9.55 0.88
N LEU A 62 -8.73 9.01 -0.31
CA LEU A 62 -7.55 9.39 -1.08
C LEU A 62 -7.63 10.84 -1.59
N ALA A 63 -8.82 11.36 -1.88
CA ALA A 63 -9.00 12.75 -2.28
C ALA A 63 -8.83 13.74 -1.10
N SER A 64 -9.08 13.30 0.13
CA SER A 64 -8.94 14.08 1.36
C SER A 64 -7.88 13.51 2.31
N ILE A 65 -6.77 12.99 1.75
CA ILE A 65 -5.75 12.24 2.49
C ILE A 65 -5.11 13.06 3.61
N GLU A 66 -4.94 14.37 3.42
CA GLU A 66 -4.38 15.30 4.41
C GLU A 66 -5.19 15.33 5.73
N SER A 67 -6.50 15.08 5.66
CA SER A 67 -7.38 15.00 6.83
C SER A 67 -7.65 13.57 7.31
N ALA A 68 -7.15 12.56 6.59
CA ALA A 68 -7.44 11.16 6.89
C ALA A 68 -6.91 10.77 8.29
N THR A 69 -7.68 9.91 8.94
CA THR A 69 -7.36 9.27 10.21
C THR A 69 -6.47 8.04 9.99
N THR A 70 -5.88 7.53 11.06
CA THR A 70 -5.11 6.27 11.01
C THR A 70 -5.94 5.08 10.52
N GLU A 71 -7.24 5.05 10.85
CA GLU A 71 -8.14 3.98 10.39
C GLU A 71 -8.38 4.05 8.87
N GLU A 72 -8.68 5.24 8.35
CA GLU A 72 -8.86 5.46 6.91
C GLU A 72 -7.58 5.18 6.10
N ILE A 73 -6.42 5.49 6.66
CA ILE A 73 -5.12 5.11 6.07
C ILE A 73 -5.00 3.60 5.96
N LYS A 74 -5.34 2.84 7.02
CA LYS A 74 -5.35 1.38 6.96
C LYS A 74 -6.33 0.84 5.91
N TRP A 75 -7.47 1.53 5.72
CA TRP A 75 -8.42 1.16 4.68
C TRP A 75 -7.82 1.36 3.29
N ALA A 76 -7.15 2.49 3.04
CA ALA A 76 -6.44 2.75 1.79
C ALA A 76 -5.33 1.72 1.53
N LEU A 77 -4.54 1.37 2.54
CA LEU A 77 -3.51 0.33 2.46
C LEU A 77 -4.12 -1.07 2.18
N THR A 78 -5.23 -1.40 2.82
CA THR A 78 -5.95 -2.66 2.57
C THR A 78 -6.50 -2.72 1.15
N ALA A 79 -7.06 -1.62 0.65
CA ALA A 79 -7.53 -1.51 -0.72
C ALA A 79 -6.40 -1.69 -1.75
N ALA A 80 -5.24 -1.08 -1.51
CA ALA A 80 -4.05 -1.25 -2.34
C ALA A 80 -3.55 -2.71 -2.35
N ALA A 81 -3.53 -3.37 -1.19
CA ALA A 81 -3.12 -4.77 -1.12
C ALA A 81 -4.07 -5.69 -1.90
N ARG A 82 -5.36 -5.37 -1.92
CA ARG A 82 -6.40 -6.19 -2.57
C ARG A 82 -6.60 -5.88 -4.05
N SER A 83 -6.10 -4.76 -4.56
CA SER A 83 -6.40 -4.28 -5.92
C SER A 83 -6.02 -5.28 -7.00
N GLU A 84 -4.94 -6.06 -6.80
CA GLU A 84 -4.51 -7.08 -7.77
C GLU A 84 -5.56 -8.16 -8.02
N ARG A 85 -6.44 -8.44 -7.05
CA ARG A 85 -7.53 -9.41 -7.21
C ARG A 85 -8.60 -8.94 -8.19
N PHE A 86 -8.63 -7.65 -8.51
CA PHE A 86 -9.67 -7.03 -9.32
C PHE A 86 -9.14 -6.55 -10.67
N CYS A 87 -7.84 -6.28 -10.78
CA CYS A 87 -7.19 -5.89 -12.01
C CYS A 87 -5.71 -6.27 -11.96
N ASP A 88 -5.30 -7.19 -12.83
CA ASP A 88 -3.91 -7.59 -12.96
C ASP A 88 -3.02 -6.38 -13.30
N GLY A 89 -1.88 -6.26 -12.63
CA GLY A 89 -0.98 -5.11 -12.76
C GLY A 89 -1.36 -3.93 -11.88
N SER A 90 -2.39 -4.03 -11.03
CA SER A 90 -2.75 -2.94 -10.13
C SER A 90 -1.62 -2.59 -9.16
N TRP A 91 -0.93 -3.60 -8.60
CA TRP A 91 0.20 -3.37 -7.72
C TRP A 91 1.34 -2.62 -8.43
N GLU A 92 1.66 -3.01 -9.66
CA GLU A 92 2.63 -2.28 -10.50
C GLU A 92 2.20 -0.82 -10.68
N GLN A 93 0.94 -0.55 -11.04
CA GLN A 93 0.46 0.81 -11.26
C GLN A 93 0.48 1.65 -9.99
N ILE A 94 0.17 1.06 -8.83
CA ILE A 94 0.25 1.74 -7.54
C ILE A 94 1.68 2.15 -7.23
N LEU A 95 2.63 1.22 -7.40
CA LEU A 95 4.04 1.46 -7.06
C LEU A 95 4.72 2.39 -8.07
N LYS A 96 4.52 2.16 -9.37
CA LYS A 96 5.09 2.97 -10.46
C LYS A 96 4.64 4.42 -10.39
N ASN A 97 3.37 4.66 -10.08
CA ASN A 97 2.81 6.00 -9.97
C ASN A 97 2.88 6.57 -8.55
N ARG A 98 3.63 5.94 -7.63
CA ARG A 98 3.84 6.45 -6.26
C ARG A 98 2.54 6.76 -5.51
N ARG A 99 1.48 5.97 -5.74
CA ARG A 99 0.13 6.28 -5.22
C ARG A 99 0.00 6.17 -3.69
N LEU A 100 0.98 5.54 -3.03
CA LEU A 100 1.00 5.40 -1.58
C LEU A 100 1.88 6.43 -0.88
N ASP A 101 2.67 7.24 -1.60
CA ASP A 101 3.49 8.31 -1.01
C ASP A 101 2.65 9.20 -0.06
N PRO A 102 1.54 9.83 -0.49
CA PRO A 102 0.75 10.69 0.40
C PRO A 102 0.07 9.92 1.55
N VAL A 103 -0.20 8.63 1.36
CA VAL A 103 -0.79 7.77 2.40
C VAL A 103 0.21 7.50 3.52
N LEU A 104 1.47 7.24 3.15
CA LEU A 104 2.56 6.99 4.09
C LEU A 104 3.04 8.27 4.75
N GLU A 105 3.14 9.38 4.01
CA GLU A 105 3.46 10.70 4.57
C GLU A 105 2.45 11.08 5.66
N ARG A 106 1.14 10.95 5.35
CA ARG A 106 0.09 11.22 6.33
C ARG A 106 0.19 10.31 7.56
N LEU A 107 0.52 9.03 7.36
CA LEU A 107 0.71 8.09 8.47
C LEU A 107 1.86 8.52 9.37
N GLN A 108 2.97 8.95 8.79
CA GLN A 108 4.14 9.41 9.51
C GLN A 108 3.84 10.68 10.31
N GLU A 109 3.12 11.64 9.73
CA GLU A 109 2.67 12.87 10.41
C GLU A 109 1.84 12.54 11.67
N LEU A 110 0.86 11.65 11.55
CA LEU A 110 -0.05 11.27 12.63
C LEU A 110 0.65 10.59 13.81
N HIS A 111 1.80 9.97 13.58
CA HIS A 111 2.52 9.18 14.57
C HIS A 111 3.90 9.77 14.93
N HIS A 112 4.22 10.95 14.42
CA HIS A 112 5.52 11.62 14.58
C HIS A 112 6.71 10.69 14.27
N ALA A 113 6.58 9.93 13.18
CA ALA A 113 7.52 8.90 12.74
C ALA A 113 8.44 9.39 11.61
#